data_AF-A0A7S4JZY1-F1
#
_entry.id   AF-A0A7S4JZY1-F1
#
_cell.length_a   1.000
_cell.length_b   1.000
_cell.length_c   1.000
_cell.angle_alpha   90.00
_cell.angle_beta   90.00
_cell.angle_gamma   90.00
#
_symmetry.space_group_name_H-M   'P 1'
#
loop_
_entity.id
_entity.type
_entity.pdbx_description
1 polymer ?
#
loop_
_entity_poly.entity_id
_entity_poly.type
_entity_poly.pdbx_seq_one_letter_code
_entity_poly.pdbx_strand_id
1 'polypeptide(L)'
;SINCGGRFHIPKELKKFTCPACSKKITQSNLTEVEETTLSPLSPSVAPFSLVVKPTFTTWEKSNRNSFLHIGISDSEGKYVYHFLKDGAHKDIWKNQNFICIPLSPPNNSALFWDEALTAHYSSELSRQKRTPYHTLDNNCYNFTVRFLNSINYDSSSSHTKDEIVQKWISVPVGATELYVEWLSRAKAGKLEPYPSFENCGGDGWACDTCGGLYGKKEARFRCQICPDYDLCHQCFEGNSHEHTKFDVLIEV
;
A
#
# COMPACT_ATOMS: atom_id res chain seq x y z
N SER A 1 6.28 -25.00 -31.98
CA SER A 1 6.47 -24.33 -30.67
C SER A 1 5.14 -24.39 -29.92
N ILE A 2 5.12 -24.80 -28.65
CA ILE A 2 3.87 -24.80 -27.87
C ILE A 2 3.68 -23.36 -27.41
N ASN A 3 2.77 -22.63 -28.06
CA ASN A 3 2.37 -21.30 -27.63
C ASN A 3 1.33 -21.49 -26.53
N CYS A 4 1.72 -21.32 -25.27
CA CYS A 4 0.88 -21.65 -24.12
C CYS A 4 -0.21 -20.62 -23.81
N GLY A 5 -0.38 -19.56 -24.63
CA GLY A 5 -1.57 -18.70 -24.71
C GLY A 5 -1.96 -17.88 -23.48
N GLY A 6 -1.57 -18.29 -22.27
CA GLY A 6 -1.83 -17.59 -21.02
C GLY A 6 -0.80 -16.50 -20.78
N ARG A 7 -1.28 -15.31 -20.42
CA ARG A 7 -0.46 -14.27 -19.80
C ARG A 7 -0.24 -14.66 -18.35
N PHE A 8 1.01 -14.90 -17.95
CA PHE A 8 1.38 -15.15 -16.57
C PHE A 8 2.24 -13.98 -16.09
N HIS A 9 1.81 -13.28 -15.04
CA HIS A 9 2.63 -12.28 -14.38
C HIS A 9 3.68 -12.99 -13.53
N ILE A 10 4.96 -12.69 -13.78
CA ILE A 10 6.08 -13.38 -13.17
C ILE A 10 6.94 -12.33 -12.43
N PRO A 11 7.09 -12.42 -11.09
CA PRO A 11 7.92 -11.50 -10.33
C PRO A 11 9.39 -11.60 -10.73
N LYS A 12 10.08 -10.46 -10.78
CA LYS A 12 11.52 -10.40 -11.08
C LYS A 12 12.37 -11.17 -10.04
N GLU A 13 11.84 -11.34 -8.83
CA GLU A 13 12.49 -12.00 -7.70
C GLU A 13 12.60 -13.52 -7.87
N LEU A 14 11.80 -14.11 -8.76
CA LEU A 14 11.76 -15.54 -8.95
C LEU A 14 12.64 -15.94 -10.16
N LYS A 15 13.81 -16.50 -9.85
CA LYS A 15 14.90 -16.70 -10.82
C LYS A 15 14.73 -17.91 -11.76
N LYS A 16 13.79 -18.82 -11.48
CA LYS A 16 13.60 -20.07 -12.24
C LYS A 16 12.15 -20.52 -12.19
N PHE A 17 11.57 -20.79 -13.35
CA PHE A 17 10.20 -21.25 -13.45
C PHE A 17 10.03 -22.35 -14.49
N THR A 18 9.01 -23.16 -14.27
CA THR A 18 8.45 -24.07 -15.26
C THR A 18 7.01 -23.65 -15.52
N CYS A 19 6.65 -23.51 -16.79
CA CYS A 19 5.29 -23.16 -17.21
C CYS A 19 4.31 -24.22 -16.67
N PRO A 20 3.24 -23.84 -15.94
CA PRO A 20 2.29 -24.82 -15.40
C PRO A 20 1.48 -25.53 -16.51
N ALA A 21 1.33 -24.90 -17.68
CA ALA A 21 0.58 -25.48 -18.80
C ALA A 21 1.38 -26.47 -19.66
N CYS A 22 2.70 -26.27 -19.79
CA CYS A 22 3.52 -27.09 -20.70
C CYS A 22 4.80 -27.67 -20.06
N SER A 23 5.02 -27.42 -18.76
CA SER A 23 6.14 -27.90 -17.95
C SER A 23 7.53 -27.49 -18.46
N LYS A 24 7.62 -26.62 -19.47
CA LYS A 24 8.89 -26.11 -20.00
C LYS A 24 9.48 -25.06 -19.08
N LYS A 25 10.82 -25.03 -18.97
CA LYS A 25 11.53 -23.97 -18.25
C LYS A 25 11.29 -22.63 -18.93
N ILE A 26 10.77 -21.67 -18.17
CA ILE A 26 10.68 -20.26 -18.57
C ILE A 26 12.01 -19.63 -18.16
N THR A 27 12.79 -19.21 -19.14
CA THR A 27 14.00 -18.39 -18.96
C THR A 27 13.63 -16.93 -19.17
N GLN A 28 14.39 -16.00 -18.58
CA GLN A 28 14.14 -14.56 -18.70
C GLN A 28 14.14 -14.08 -20.17
N SER A 29 14.84 -14.80 -21.05
CA SER A 29 14.85 -14.59 -22.50
C SER A 29 13.56 -14.99 -23.25
N ASN A 30 12.68 -15.77 -22.62
CA ASN A 30 11.43 -16.29 -23.21
C ASN A 30 10.19 -15.50 -22.74
N LEU A 31 10.39 -14.48 -21.91
CA LEU A 31 9.37 -13.52 -21.56
C LEU A 31 9.35 -12.48 -22.67
N THR A 32 8.23 -12.35 -23.38
CA THR A 32 7.96 -11.07 -24.06
C THR A 32 7.91 -10.01 -22.97
N GLU A 33 8.56 -8.87 -23.18
CA GLU A 33 8.39 -7.66 -22.37
C GLU A 33 6.90 -7.30 -22.34
N VAL A 34 6.15 -7.94 -21.46
CA VAL A 34 4.89 -7.40 -20.98
C VAL A 34 5.37 -6.30 -20.04
N GLU A 35 5.06 -5.06 -20.43
CA GLU A 35 5.31 -3.86 -19.65
C GLU A 35 5.09 -4.14 -18.16
N GLU A 36 6.01 -3.64 -17.35
CA GLU A 36 6.34 -3.97 -15.96
C GLU A 36 5.20 -3.81 -14.93
N THR A 37 4.05 -4.42 -15.12
CA THR A 37 2.79 -4.01 -14.45
C THR A 37 2.44 -4.76 -13.17
N THR A 38 3.34 -5.58 -12.62
CA THR A 38 3.18 -6.03 -11.22
C THR A 38 4.39 -5.57 -10.41
N LEU A 39 4.56 -4.25 -10.31
CA LEU A 39 5.45 -3.66 -9.32
C LEU A 39 4.99 -4.15 -7.95
N SER A 40 5.89 -4.80 -7.23
CA SER A 40 5.69 -5.18 -5.84
C SER A 40 5.18 -3.96 -5.05
N PRO A 41 4.09 -4.07 -4.27
CA PRO A 41 3.67 -2.98 -3.37
C PRO A 41 4.67 -2.76 -2.23
N LEU A 42 5.60 -3.71 -2.06
CA LEU A 42 6.70 -3.63 -1.12
C LEU A 42 7.89 -2.91 -1.76
N SER A 43 8.31 -1.84 -1.10
CA SER A 43 9.52 -1.09 -1.42
C SER A 43 10.72 -1.66 -0.67
N PRO A 44 11.87 -1.89 -1.34
CA PRO A 44 13.09 -2.38 -0.71
C PRO A 44 13.82 -1.31 0.12
N SER A 45 13.44 -0.04 -0.05
CA SER A 45 13.94 1.11 0.69
C SER A 45 12.77 2.01 1.07
N VAL A 46 12.96 2.80 2.11
CA VAL A 46 11.98 3.82 2.51
C VAL A 46 11.94 4.91 1.44
N ALA A 47 10.73 5.26 0.99
CA ALA A 47 10.53 6.38 0.07
C ALA A 47 10.45 7.71 0.85
N PRO A 48 10.85 8.84 0.24
CA PRO A 48 10.63 10.18 0.77
C PRO A 48 9.16 10.48 1.09
N PHE A 49 8.93 11.41 2.03
CA PHE A 49 7.61 11.99 2.31
C PHE A 49 6.51 10.93 2.46
N SER A 50 6.76 9.87 3.21
CA SER A 50 5.88 8.70 3.20
C SER A 50 5.41 8.34 4.60
N LEU A 51 4.17 7.87 4.66
CA LEU A 51 3.71 7.02 5.74
C LEU A 51 4.23 5.61 5.48
N VAL A 52 5.20 5.19 6.28
CA VAL A 52 5.89 3.91 6.14
C VAL A 52 5.22 2.88 7.05
N VAL A 53 4.81 1.74 6.49
CA VAL A 53 4.14 0.66 7.21
C VAL A 53 4.97 -0.62 7.12
N LYS A 54 5.09 -1.32 8.25
CA LYS A 54 5.70 -2.65 8.31
C LYS A 54 5.05 -3.52 9.39
N PRO A 55 5.14 -4.85 9.32
CA PRO A 55 4.74 -5.70 10.44
C PRO A 55 5.63 -5.45 11.66
N THR A 56 5.05 -5.45 12.87
CA THR A 56 5.79 -5.09 14.10
C THR A 56 6.88 -6.10 14.45
N PHE A 57 6.61 -7.39 14.31
CA PHE A 57 7.47 -8.48 14.82
C PHE A 57 7.91 -9.49 13.76
N THR A 58 7.63 -9.24 12.48
CA THR A 58 7.80 -10.22 11.41
C THR A 58 8.09 -9.55 10.06
N THR A 59 8.27 -10.35 9.01
CA THR A 59 8.31 -9.89 7.63
C THR A 59 6.94 -10.05 6.99
N TRP A 60 6.69 -9.33 5.89
CA TRP A 60 5.41 -9.42 5.18
C TRP A 60 5.08 -10.86 4.78
N GLU A 61 6.07 -11.65 4.32
CA GLU A 61 5.92 -13.05 3.93
C GLU A 61 5.46 -13.98 5.07
N LYS A 62 5.64 -13.55 6.31
CA LYS A 62 5.26 -14.29 7.52
C LYS A 62 4.11 -13.61 8.27
N SER A 63 3.61 -12.48 7.76
CA SER A 63 2.47 -11.78 8.33
C SER A 63 1.15 -12.38 7.84
N ASN A 64 0.09 -12.09 8.56
CA ASN A 64 -1.29 -12.41 8.24
C ASN A 64 -2.20 -11.24 8.67
N ARG A 65 -3.50 -11.35 8.42
CA ARG A 65 -4.50 -10.31 8.71
C ARG A 65 -4.59 -9.89 10.18
N ASN A 66 -4.07 -10.71 11.11
CA ASN A 66 -4.03 -10.41 12.54
C ASN A 66 -2.66 -9.89 12.99
N SER A 67 -1.73 -9.66 12.06
CA SER A 67 -0.40 -9.15 12.39
C SER A 67 -0.48 -7.69 12.77
N PHE A 68 0.09 -7.35 13.92
CA PHE A 68 0.23 -5.96 14.32
C PHE A 68 1.14 -5.23 13.33
N LEU A 69 0.68 -4.06 12.90
CA LEU A 69 1.43 -3.16 12.05
C LEU A 69 2.09 -2.07 12.90
N HIS A 70 3.25 -1.64 12.45
CA HIS A 70 3.96 -0.49 12.98
C HIS A 70 4.12 0.54 11.86
N ILE A 71 3.89 1.81 12.20
CA ILE A 71 3.94 2.91 11.24
C ILE A 71 4.92 4.00 11.68
N GLY A 72 5.39 4.77 10.71
CA GLY A 72 6.22 5.95 10.92
C GLY A 72 6.16 6.89 9.73
N ILE A 73 6.77 8.07 9.88
CA ILE A 73 6.83 9.09 8.84
C ILE A 73 8.29 9.25 8.38
N SER A 74 8.54 9.16 7.08
CA SER A 74 9.87 9.39 6.53
C SER A 74 10.15 10.88 6.29
N ASP A 75 11.43 11.23 6.36
CA ASP A 75 11.92 12.55 5.96
C ASP A 75 11.87 12.76 4.43
N SER A 76 12.27 13.95 3.99
CA SER A 76 12.31 14.33 2.58
C SER A 76 13.29 13.54 1.71
N GLU A 77 14.22 12.79 2.32
CA GLU A 77 15.20 11.95 1.63
C GLU A 77 14.82 10.46 1.65
N GLY A 78 13.83 10.06 2.45
CA GLY A 78 13.54 8.66 2.74
C GLY A 78 14.63 7.98 3.58
N LYS A 79 15.48 8.77 4.26
CA LYS A 79 16.66 8.27 4.99
C LYS A 79 16.32 7.87 6.42
N TYR A 80 15.57 8.72 7.13
CA TYR A 80 15.12 8.48 8.48
C TYR A 80 13.60 8.30 8.53
N VAL A 81 13.15 7.40 9.41
CA VAL A 81 11.75 7.24 9.77
C VAL A 81 11.58 7.66 11.23
N TYR A 82 10.64 8.58 11.46
CA TYR A 82 10.23 9.03 12.78
C TYR A 82 9.00 8.23 13.21
N HIS A 83 9.07 7.61 14.39
CA HIS A 83 7.99 6.76 14.89
C HIS A 83 7.98 6.67 16.41
N PHE A 84 6.95 6.02 16.96
CA PHE A 84 6.73 5.92 18.40
C PHE A 84 6.68 4.46 18.85
N LEU A 85 7.55 4.09 19.78
CA LEU A 85 7.68 2.76 20.38
C LEU A 85 7.35 2.81 21.88
N LYS A 86 7.44 1.65 22.54
CA LYS A 86 7.12 1.50 23.97
C LYS A 86 7.95 2.41 24.88
N ASP A 87 9.17 2.72 24.48
CA ASP A 87 10.13 3.57 25.17
C ASP A 87 10.13 5.03 24.67
N GLY A 88 9.27 5.37 23.71
CA GLY A 88 9.04 6.75 23.30
C GLY A 88 9.22 7.02 21.80
N ALA A 89 9.51 8.27 21.45
CA ALA A 89 9.77 8.69 20.09
C ALA A 89 11.18 8.29 19.64
N HIS A 90 11.27 7.79 18.42
CA HIS A 90 12.52 7.37 17.77
C HIS A 90 12.66 8.02 16.40
N LYS A 91 13.91 8.11 15.96
CA LYS A 91 14.33 8.51 14.62
C LYS A 91 15.36 7.48 14.14
N ASP A 92 14.91 6.53 13.34
CA ASP A 92 15.72 5.38 12.95
C ASP A 92 15.92 5.32 11.44
N ILE A 93 16.99 4.64 11.04
CA ILE A 93 17.19 4.26 9.64
C ILE A 93 16.59 2.86 9.47
N TRP A 94 15.51 2.75 8.70
CA TRP A 94 14.91 1.46 8.40
C TRP A 94 15.56 0.87 7.14
N LYS A 95 16.24 -0.28 7.30
CA LYS A 95 16.98 -0.98 6.24
C LYS A 95 16.61 -2.46 6.20
N ASN A 96 16.87 -3.09 5.05
CA ASN A 96 16.80 -4.54 4.86
C ASN A 96 15.44 -5.15 5.21
N GLN A 97 14.38 -4.37 5.02
CA GLN A 97 13.00 -4.80 5.20
C GLN A 97 12.19 -4.32 4.00
N ASN A 98 11.16 -5.08 3.68
CA ASN A 98 10.15 -4.69 2.71
C ASN A 98 9.14 -3.77 3.41
N PHE A 99 8.93 -2.57 2.88
CA PHE A 99 8.03 -1.56 3.45
C PHE A 99 6.86 -1.30 2.52
N ILE A 100 5.70 -0.97 3.06
CA ILE A 100 4.72 -0.22 2.27
C ILE A 100 5.05 1.26 2.51
N CYS A 101 5.36 1.99 1.44
CA CYS A 101 5.56 3.44 1.51
C CYS A 101 4.35 4.10 0.87
N ILE A 102 3.48 4.70 1.69
CA ILE A 102 2.30 5.41 1.25
C ILE A 102 2.72 6.88 1.05
N PRO A 103 2.73 7.41 -0.19
CA PRO A 103 3.16 8.78 -0.43
C PRO A 103 2.26 9.79 0.28
N LEU A 104 2.89 10.79 0.90
CA LEU A 104 2.24 11.95 1.48
C LEU A 104 2.72 13.20 0.75
N SER A 105 1.82 14.16 0.54
CA SER A 105 2.18 15.43 -0.10
C SER A 105 2.54 16.48 0.95
N PRO A 106 3.81 16.92 1.05
CA PRO A 106 4.19 17.95 2.01
C PRO A 106 3.47 19.27 1.68
N PRO A 107 2.99 20.03 2.69
CA PRO A 107 2.43 21.35 2.46
C PRO A 107 3.38 22.25 1.66
N ASN A 108 2.83 22.95 0.66
CA ASN A 108 3.58 23.79 -0.28
C ASN A 108 4.69 23.06 -1.05
N ASN A 109 4.67 21.73 -1.12
CA ASN A 109 5.72 20.90 -1.76
C ASN A 109 7.15 21.19 -1.23
N SER A 110 7.28 21.60 0.03
CA SER A 110 8.55 22.03 0.60
C SER A 110 9.21 20.94 1.44
N ALA A 111 10.35 20.43 0.95
CA ALA A 111 11.21 19.50 1.68
C ALA A 111 11.71 20.08 3.01
N LEU A 112 12.15 21.34 2.99
CA LEU A 112 12.64 22.04 4.17
C LEU A 112 11.55 22.15 5.24
N PHE A 113 10.34 22.59 4.85
CA PHE A 113 9.21 22.70 5.77
C PHE A 113 8.86 21.35 6.39
N TRP A 114 8.82 20.28 5.58
CA TRP A 114 8.52 18.94 6.04
C TRP A 114 9.50 18.47 7.12
N ASP A 115 10.80 18.61 6.85
CA ASP A 115 11.84 18.13 7.76
C ASP A 115 11.93 18.96 9.04
N GLU A 116 11.74 20.29 8.94
CA GLU A 116 11.65 21.18 10.10
C GLU A 116 10.45 20.83 10.98
N ALA A 117 9.27 20.63 10.37
CA ALA A 117 8.06 20.24 11.09
C ALA A 117 8.20 18.87 11.74
N LEU A 118 8.80 17.90 11.04
CA LEU A 118 9.00 16.55 11.57
C LEU A 118 10.01 16.54 12.73
N THR A 119 11.06 17.36 12.65
CA THR A 119 12.04 17.56 13.73
C THR A 119 11.41 18.24 14.95
N ALA A 120 10.59 19.27 14.73
CA ALA A 120 9.85 19.96 15.79
C ALA A 120 8.86 19.01 16.47
N HIS A 121 8.12 18.22 15.69
CA HIS A 121 7.21 17.20 16.19
C HIS A 121 7.94 16.16 17.04
N TYR A 122 9.04 15.60 16.54
CA TYR A 122 9.87 14.65 17.28
C TYR A 122 10.34 15.21 18.64
N SER A 123 10.83 16.45 18.65
CA SER A 123 11.30 17.13 19.86
C SER A 123 10.17 17.34 20.89
N SER A 124 8.97 17.67 20.40
CA SER A 124 7.76 17.78 21.22
C SER A 124 7.37 16.43 21.83
N GLU A 125 7.44 15.34 21.05
CA GLU A 125 7.09 14.00 21.50
C GLU A 125 8.05 13.46 22.56
N LEU A 126 9.36 13.74 22.45
CA LEU A 126 10.35 13.43 23.50
C LEU A 126 10.05 14.11 24.83
N SER A 127 9.43 15.29 24.80
CA SER A 127 8.99 16.00 26.00
C SER A 127 7.67 15.43 26.52
N ARG A 128 6.71 15.17 25.61
CA ARG A 128 5.37 14.68 25.92
C ARG A 128 5.37 13.28 26.52
N GLN A 129 6.24 12.38 26.04
CA GLN A 129 6.30 10.99 26.50
C GLN A 129 6.58 10.83 27.99
N LYS A 130 7.18 11.84 28.63
CA LYS A 130 7.42 11.86 30.10
C LYS A 130 6.12 11.94 30.90
N ARG A 131 5.06 12.53 30.33
CA ARG A 131 3.75 12.71 30.97
C ARG A 131 2.70 11.79 30.38
N THR A 132 2.81 11.49 29.09
CA THR A 132 1.91 10.61 28.36
C THR A 132 2.76 9.54 27.69
N PRO A 133 3.16 8.48 28.43
CA PRO A 133 3.99 7.42 27.88
C PRO A 133 3.20 6.58 26.87
N TYR A 134 3.89 5.64 26.23
CA TYR A 134 3.27 4.73 25.27
C TYR A 134 2.11 3.95 25.88
N HIS A 135 1.00 3.89 25.15
CA HIS A 135 -0.13 3.01 25.45
C HIS A 135 -0.59 2.35 24.14
N THR A 136 -0.82 1.04 24.18
CA THR A 136 -1.14 0.24 22.98
C THR A 136 -2.37 0.75 22.24
N LEU A 137 -3.36 1.31 22.95
CA LEU A 137 -4.59 1.82 22.34
C LEU A 137 -4.62 3.34 22.21
N ASP A 138 -4.13 4.08 23.20
CA ASP A 138 -4.41 5.53 23.31
C ASP A 138 -3.23 6.42 22.94
N ASN A 139 -2.01 5.89 22.95
CA ASN A 139 -0.82 6.65 22.62
C ASN A 139 0.27 5.75 22.02
N ASN A 140 0.06 5.36 20.78
CA ASN A 140 0.97 4.49 20.02
C ASN A 140 1.50 5.21 18.77
N CYS A 141 2.09 4.44 17.83
CA CYS A 141 2.61 4.95 16.56
C CYS A 141 1.54 5.62 15.67
N TYR A 142 0.29 5.16 15.69
CA TYR A 142 -0.81 5.82 14.99
C TYR A 142 -1.09 7.20 15.57
N ASN A 143 -1.14 7.32 16.90
CA ASN A 143 -1.36 8.62 17.52
C ASN A 143 -0.20 9.60 17.25
N PHE A 144 1.05 9.11 17.17
CA PHE A 144 2.20 9.91 16.79
C PHE A 144 2.02 10.48 15.38
N THR A 145 1.73 9.62 14.39
CA THR A 145 1.46 10.02 13.02
C THR A 145 0.31 11.02 12.93
N VAL A 146 -0.83 10.74 13.58
CA VAL A 146 -1.99 11.64 13.59
C VAL A 146 -1.62 13.02 14.14
N ARG A 147 -0.87 13.09 15.24
CA ARG A 147 -0.43 14.37 15.81
C ARG A 147 0.49 15.14 14.86
N PHE A 148 1.40 14.46 14.17
CA PHE A 148 2.26 15.12 13.18
C PHE A 148 1.42 15.71 12.04
N LEU A 149 0.55 14.92 11.42
CA LEU A 149 -0.28 15.36 10.31
C LEU A 149 -1.19 16.54 10.68
N ASN A 150 -1.80 16.47 11.87
CA ASN A 150 -2.62 17.55 12.40
C ASN A 150 -1.81 18.83 12.66
N SER A 151 -0.55 18.69 13.10
CA SER A 151 0.32 19.85 13.39
C SER A 151 0.73 20.63 12.14
N ILE A 152 0.70 19.99 10.97
CA ILE A 152 1.03 20.61 9.67
C ILE A 152 -0.21 20.93 8.82
N ASN A 153 -1.41 20.73 9.38
CA ASN A 153 -2.68 20.87 8.66
C ASN A 153 -2.71 20.06 7.34
N TYR A 154 -2.25 18.81 7.40
CA TYR A 154 -2.19 17.92 6.24
C TYR A 154 -3.57 17.76 5.61
N ASP A 155 -3.65 17.64 4.28
CA ASP A 155 -4.92 17.52 3.54
C ASP A 155 -5.98 18.57 3.95
N SER A 156 -5.52 19.79 4.24
CA SER A 156 -6.35 20.91 4.71
C SER A 156 -7.10 20.66 6.03
N SER A 157 -6.66 19.70 6.84
CA SER A 157 -7.28 19.33 8.11
C SER A 157 -6.27 19.26 9.26
N SER A 158 -6.71 19.68 10.44
CA SER A 158 -5.94 19.61 11.69
C SER A 158 -6.60 18.69 12.73
N SER A 159 -7.59 17.90 12.31
CA SER A 159 -8.41 17.06 13.19
C SER A 159 -8.50 15.61 12.72
N HIS A 160 -7.48 15.11 12.01
CA HIS A 160 -7.42 13.71 11.62
C HIS A 160 -7.50 12.78 12.83
N THR A 161 -8.10 11.62 12.62
CA THR A 161 -8.22 10.56 13.63
C THR A 161 -7.46 9.29 13.22
N LYS A 162 -7.24 8.36 14.15
CA LYS A 162 -6.63 7.06 13.83
C LYS A 162 -7.46 6.29 12.81
N ASP A 163 -8.78 6.29 12.98
CA ASP A 163 -9.69 5.53 12.13
C ASP A 163 -9.69 6.09 10.71
N GLU A 164 -9.68 7.42 10.59
CA GLU A 164 -9.57 8.09 9.29
C GLU A 164 -8.28 7.73 8.56
N ILE A 165 -7.11 7.86 9.20
CA ILE A 165 -5.84 7.53 8.51
C ILE A 165 -5.77 6.05 8.13
N VAL A 166 -6.37 5.17 8.93
CA VAL A 166 -6.42 3.74 8.65
C VAL A 166 -7.31 3.46 7.44
N GLN A 167 -8.53 3.99 7.46
CA GLN A 167 -9.51 3.76 6.39
C GLN A 167 -9.07 4.41 5.08
N LYS A 168 -8.61 5.66 5.13
CA LYS A 168 -8.30 6.48 3.94
C LYS A 168 -6.97 6.10 3.30
N TRP A 169 -5.93 5.82 4.08
CA TRP A 169 -4.57 5.68 3.53
C TRP A 169 -3.95 4.31 3.73
N ILE A 170 -4.21 3.61 4.85
CA ILE A 170 -3.48 2.39 5.19
C ILE A 170 -4.17 1.12 4.66
N SER A 171 -5.50 1.05 4.74
CA SER A 171 -6.25 -0.20 4.51
C SER A 171 -6.08 -0.75 3.10
N VAL A 172 -6.16 0.10 2.08
CA VAL A 172 -6.04 -0.32 0.67
C VAL A 172 -4.62 -0.82 0.35
N PRO A 173 -3.53 -0.07 0.63
CA PRO A 173 -2.17 -0.56 0.38
C PRO A 173 -1.80 -1.82 1.16
N VAL A 174 -2.26 -1.94 2.42
CA VAL A 174 -2.05 -3.15 3.23
C VAL A 174 -2.80 -4.33 2.63
N GLY A 175 -4.08 -4.19 2.28
CA GLY A 175 -4.87 -5.26 1.67
C GLY A 175 -4.27 -5.74 0.35
N ALA A 176 -3.84 -4.81 -0.51
CA ALA A 176 -3.12 -5.13 -1.75
C ALA A 176 -1.82 -5.90 -1.49
N THR A 177 -1.07 -5.51 -0.45
CA THR A 177 0.16 -6.19 -0.04
C THR A 177 -0.10 -7.60 0.49
N GLU A 178 -1.17 -7.81 1.27
CA GLU A 178 -1.55 -9.13 1.76
C GLU A 178 -1.87 -10.09 0.61
N LEU A 179 -2.65 -9.63 -0.37
CA LEU A 179 -2.93 -10.39 -1.60
C LEU A 179 -1.65 -10.70 -2.37
N TYR A 180 -0.76 -9.72 -2.50
CA TYR A 180 0.52 -9.90 -3.17
C TYR A 180 1.39 -10.97 -2.50
N VAL A 181 1.50 -10.91 -1.18
CA VAL A 181 2.29 -11.88 -0.40
C VAL A 181 1.70 -13.28 -0.50
N GLU A 182 0.37 -13.42 -0.38
CA GLU A 182 -0.30 -14.71 -0.49
C GLU A 182 -0.05 -15.33 -1.86
N TRP A 183 -0.23 -14.54 -2.92
CA TRP A 183 0.06 -14.99 -4.27
C TRP A 183 1.54 -15.37 -4.44
N LEU A 184 2.48 -14.55 -3.94
CA LEU A 184 3.91 -14.83 -4.03
C LEU A 184 4.28 -16.14 -3.32
N SER A 185 3.62 -16.45 -2.21
CA SER A 185 3.77 -17.73 -1.49
C SER A 185 3.32 -18.92 -2.34
N ARG A 186 2.15 -18.82 -2.98
CA ARG A 186 1.62 -19.87 -3.90
C ARG A 186 2.53 -20.07 -5.11
N ALA A 187 2.99 -18.98 -5.71
CA ALA A 187 3.93 -19.01 -6.84
C ALA A 187 5.24 -19.70 -6.46
N LYS A 188 5.81 -19.40 -5.28
CA LYS A 188 7.01 -20.07 -4.73
C LYS A 188 6.79 -21.56 -4.48
N ALA A 189 5.58 -21.97 -4.12
CA ALA A 189 5.21 -23.38 -3.94
C ALA A 189 4.96 -24.14 -5.26
N GLY A 190 5.24 -23.52 -6.41
CA GLY A 190 5.02 -24.13 -7.73
C GLY A 190 3.56 -24.12 -8.19
N LYS A 191 2.66 -23.47 -7.44
CA LYS A 191 1.25 -23.24 -7.79
C LYS A 191 1.15 -21.89 -8.50
N LEU A 192 1.66 -21.83 -9.74
CA LEU A 192 1.57 -20.63 -10.58
C LEU A 192 0.12 -20.44 -11.04
N GLU A 193 -0.62 -19.66 -10.27
CA GLU A 193 -1.84 -19.01 -10.71
C GLU A 193 -1.49 -17.60 -11.23
N PRO A 194 -2.25 -17.04 -12.18
CA PRO A 194 -2.11 -15.63 -12.53
C PRO A 194 -2.08 -14.80 -11.24
N TYR A 195 -1.18 -13.81 -11.15
CA TYR A 195 -1.39 -12.73 -10.19
C TYR A 195 -2.83 -12.28 -10.39
N PRO A 196 -3.62 -12.04 -9.32
CA PRO A 196 -4.83 -11.26 -9.46
C PRO A 196 -4.38 -9.86 -9.87
N SER A 197 -4.00 -9.70 -11.14
CA SER A 197 -3.94 -8.40 -11.74
C SER A 197 -5.38 -7.94 -11.76
N PHE A 198 -5.60 -6.74 -11.23
CA PHE A 198 -6.81 -6.00 -11.50
C PHE A 198 -7.08 -5.90 -13.03
N GLU A 199 -6.06 -6.17 -13.86
CA GLU A 199 -6.11 -6.22 -15.32
C GLU A 199 -6.46 -7.59 -15.98
N ASN A 200 -6.60 -8.73 -15.28
CA ASN A 200 -6.97 -10.01 -15.92
C ASN A 200 -8.32 -10.57 -15.46
N CYS A 201 -9.38 -9.81 -15.73
CA CYS A 201 -10.60 -10.44 -16.19
C CYS A 201 -10.40 -10.90 -17.65
N GLY A 202 -9.70 -12.03 -17.82
CA GLY A 202 -9.53 -12.74 -19.10
C GLY A 202 -10.83 -13.36 -19.64
N GLY A 203 -11.96 -12.73 -19.36
CA GLY A 203 -13.27 -13.05 -19.87
C GLY A 203 -14.13 -11.83 -19.65
N ASP A 204 -14.19 -10.94 -20.65
CA ASP A 204 -15.25 -9.95 -20.85
C ASP A 204 -15.83 -9.33 -19.56
N GLY A 205 -14.99 -8.93 -18.61
CA GLY A 205 -15.40 -8.53 -17.26
C GLY A 205 -14.42 -7.57 -16.60
N TRP A 206 -14.70 -7.19 -15.36
CA TRP A 206 -13.92 -6.23 -14.57
C TRP A 206 -14.10 -6.50 -13.06
N ALA A 207 -13.21 -6.00 -12.22
CA ALA A 207 -13.25 -6.19 -10.78
C ALA A 207 -13.50 -4.86 -10.05
N CYS A 208 -14.25 -4.89 -8.96
CA CYS A 208 -14.41 -3.71 -8.11
C CYS A 208 -13.24 -3.60 -7.13
N ASP A 209 -12.54 -2.47 -7.13
CA ASP A 209 -11.38 -2.21 -6.27
C ASP A 209 -11.72 -2.08 -4.78
N THR A 210 -12.98 -1.79 -4.45
CA THR A 210 -13.43 -1.72 -3.05
C THR A 210 -13.77 -3.10 -2.50
N CYS A 211 -14.67 -3.85 -3.16
CA CYS A 211 -15.18 -5.11 -2.62
C CYS A 211 -14.48 -6.35 -3.16
N GLY A 212 -13.65 -6.22 -4.20
CA GLY A 212 -13.01 -7.34 -4.90
C GLY A 212 -13.97 -8.21 -5.71
N GLY A 213 -15.25 -7.80 -5.84
CA GLY A 213 -16.25 -8.52 -6.64
C GLY A 213 -15.89 -8.54 -8.12
N LEU A 214 -16.17 -9.65 -8.79
CA LEU A 214 -15.94 -9.84 -10.23
C LEU A 214 -17.26 -9.66 -10.99
N TYR A 215 -17.24 -8.86 -12.04
CA TYR A 215 -18.41 -8.45 -12.81
C TYR A 215 -18.20 -8.69 -14.31
N GLY A 216 -19.27 -8.93 -15.05
CA GLY A 216 -19.26 -9.04 -16.50
C GLY A 216 -19.39 -7.69 -17.22
N LYS A 217 -19.09 -7.64 -18.52
CA LYS A 217 -19.20 -6.45 -19.42
C LYS A 217 -20.57 -5.78 -19.45
N LYS A 218 -21.62 -6.52 -19.10
CA LYS A 218 -23.00 -6.02 -19.10
C LYS A 218 -23.40 -5.39 -17.77
N GLU A 219 -22.55 -5.50 -16.75
CA GLU A 219 -22.82 -4.98 -15.42
C GLU A 219 -22.18 -3.60 -15.26
N ALA A 220 -22.89 -2.70 -14.60
CA ALA A 220 -22.53 -1.30 -14.47
C ALA A 220 -21.16 -1.10 -13.79
N ARG A 221 -20.21 -0.55 -14.54
CA ARG A 221 -18.84 -0.25 -14.13
C ARG A 221 -18.66 1.24 -13.93
N PHE A 222 -18.21 1.64 -12.75
CA PHE A 222 -17.95 3.04 -12.43
C PHE A 222 -16.44 3.29 -12.31
N ARG A 223 -15.84 3.92 -13.31
CA ARG A 223 -14.37 4.16 -13.36
C ARG A 223 -14.01 5.55 -12.86
N CYS A 224 -13.08 5.63 -11.90
CA CYS A 224 -12.53 6.88 -11.39
C CYS A 224 -11.70 7.58 -12.45
N GLN A 225 -12.02 8.85 -12.72
CA GLN A 225 -11.23 9.66 -13.64
C GLN A 225 -10.01 10.31 -12.98
N ILE A 226 -9.93 10.32 -11.65
CA ILE A 226 -8.78 10.85 -10.90
C ILE A 226 -7.79 9.75 -10.54
N CYS A 227 -8.26 8.58 -10.13
CA CYS A 227 -7.41 7.47 -9.75
C CYS A 227 -7.06 6.60 -10.98
N PRO A 228 -5.76 6.31 -11.20
CA PRO A 228 -5.35 5.37 -12.24
C PRO A 228 -5.94 3.98 -11.98
N ASP A 229 -6.73 3.49 -12.93
CA ASP A 229 -7.30 2.14 -12.95
C ASP A 229 -8.08 1.74 -11.70
N TYR A 230 -9.04 2.58 -11.30
CA TYR A 230 -9.92 2.32 -10.16
C TYR A 230 -11.37 2.23 -10.61
N ASP A 231 -12.00 1.08 -10.37
CA ASP A 231 -13.34 0.69 -10.79
C ASP A 231 -14.21 0.25 -9.61
N LEU A 232 -15.48 0.65 -9.65
CA LEU A 232 -16.46 0.37 -8.60
C LEU A 232 -17.68 -0.32 -9.17
N CYS A 233 -18.20 -1.29 -8.41
CA CYS A 233 -19.56 -1.82 -8.60
C CYS A 233 -20.62 -0.84 -8.16
N HIS A 234 -21.82 -1.00 -8.72
CA HIS A 234 -22.99 -0.19 -8.38
C HIS A 234 -23.18 -0.06 -6.87
N GLN A 235 -23.06 -1.15 -6.11
CA GLN A 235 -23.21 -1.12 -4.66
C GLN A 235 -22.11 -0.31 -3.96
N CYS A 236 -20.85 -0.42 -4.41
CA CYS A 236 -19.74 0.34 -3.84
C CYS A 236 -19.78 1.81 -4.25
N PHE A 237 -20.28 2.09 -5.45
CA PHE A 237 -20.55 3.43 -5.96
C PHE A 237 -21.65 4.12 -5.13
N GLU A 238 -22.84 3.51 -5.00
CA GLU A 238 -23.95 4.04 -4.19
C GLU A 238 -23.59 4.15 -2.70
N GLY A 239 -22.75 3.22 -2.22
CA GLY A 239 -22.23 3.23 -0.85
C GLY A 239 -21.21 4.35 -0.56
N ASN A 240 -20.85 5.17 -1.56
CA ASN A 240 -19.77 6.16 -1.47
C ASN A 240 -18.46 5.57 -0.92
N SER A 241 -18.10 4.38 -1.40
CA SER A 241 -16.98 3.61 -0.83
C SER A 241 -15.59 4.08 -1.29
N HIS A 242 -15.53 5.17 -2.05
CA HIS A 242 -14.32 5.76 -2.59
C HIS A 242 -14.47 7.29 -2.61
N GLU A 243 -13.42 8.05 -2.28
CA GLU A 243 -13.52 9.49 -2.02
C GLU A 243 -13.98 10.32 -3.25
N HIS A 244 -13.79 9.79 -4.46
CA HIS A 244 -14.23 10.40 -5.71
C HIS A 244 -15.62 9.94 -6.18
N THR A 245 -16.47 9.38 -5.30
CA THR A 245 -17.81 8.88 -5.70
C THR A 245 -18.86 9.94 -6.00
N LYS A 246 -18.53 11.24 -5.86
CA LYS A 246 -19.45 12.31 -6.23
C LYS A 246 -19.59 12.37 -7.75
N PHE A 247 -20.84 12.55 -8.19
CA PHE A 247 -21.38 12.43 -9.56
C PHE A 247 -20.59 13.07 -10.72
N ASP A 248 -19.55 13.86 -10.45
CA ASP A 248 -18.77 14.58 -11.47
C ASP A 248 -17.41 13.93 -11.79
N VAL A 249 -17.04 12.81 -11.14
CA VAL A 249 -15.68 12.21 -11.25
C VAL A 249 -15.69 10.72 -11.64
N LEU A 250 -16.81 10.02 -11.47
CA LEU A 250 -16.99 8.66 -11.94
C LEU A 250 -17.87 8.66 -13.19
N ILE A 251 -17.41 7.98 -14.23
CA ILE A 251 -18.21 7.72 -15.43
C ILE A 251 -18.65 6.26 -15.44
N GLU A 252 -19.92 6.03 -15.78
CA GLU A 252 -20.40 4.70 -16.15
C GLU A 252 -19.82 4.35 -17.52
N VAL A 253 -19.20 3.18 -17.63
CA VAL A 253 -18.45 2.73 -18.82
C VAL A 253 -19.02 1.43 -19.37
#